data_AF-A0A3L6JRR0-F1
#
_entry.id   AF-A0A3L6JRR0-F1
#
_cell.length_a   1.000
_cell.length_b   1.000
_cell.length_c   1.000
_cell.angle_alpha   90.00
_cell.angle_beta   90.00
_cell.angle_gamma   90.00
#
_symmetry.space_group_name_H-M   'P 1'
#
loop_
_entity.id
_entity.type
_entity.pdbx_description
1 polymer ?
#
loop_
_entity_poly.entity_id
_entity_poly.type
_entity_poly.pdbx_seq_one_letter_code
_entity_poly.pdbx_strand_id
1 'polypeptide(L)'
;MERKTGSLYAVLVFSSFLPSITEVPYDPQQTGAVIAAVLSVSSNAYTWLSPLFHVATLLLLVGTYYRKQIGRVLSFFFGVTLLFAAVTQHIAYTEDYGLVIITSNLVLMSIVAAFWFAEAYRPKNEYAFAGLRAWRYWVIPFMILAFWFPISATLEPDFSPLLLLTSTYGIMFCPTVPVMLGLLTLAYPRVDKRLLTMTGLAGLIIGFWNATGVFLIPGYTYWMAFLHTPLILISAYSLLMGRIIKTDTTSVGNGDDRL
;
A
#
# COMPACT_ATOMS: atom_id res chain seq x y z
N MET A 1 -15.90 11.27 19.60
CA MET A 1 -14.63 11.06 18.87
C MET A 1 -14.83 10.33 17.53
N GLU A 2 -15.88 9.50 17.39
CA GLU A 2 -16.19 8.74 16.15
C GLU A 2 -16.54 9.60 14.92
N ARG A 3 -17.24 10.73 15.11
CA ARG A 3 -17.68 11.62 14.01
C ARG A 3 -16.51 12.19 13.18
N LYS A 4 -15.35 12.47 13.79
CA LYS A 4 -14.14 12.97 13.09
C LYS A 4 -13.41 11.88 12.31
N THR A 5 -13.54 10.62 12.71
CA THR A 5 -12.95 9.50 11.98
C THR A 5 -13.79 9.15 10.75
N GLY A 6 -15.12 9.19 10.87
CA GLY A 6 -16.03 8.98 9.75
C GLY A 6 -15.83 9.98 8.60
N SER A 7 -15.62 11.27 8.91
CA SER A 7 -15.35 12.28 7.88
C SER A 7 -14.04 12.02 7.12
N LEU A 8 -13.01 11.49 7.79
CA LEU A 8 -11.74 11.17 7.14
C LEU A 8 -11.85 9.98 6.19
N TYR A 9 -12.62 8.95 6.55
CA TYR A 9 -12.93 7.85 5.64
C TYR A 9 -13.73 8.31 4.42
N ALA A 10 -14.73 9.17 4.63
CA ALA A 10 -15.49 9.77 3.53
C ALA A 10 -14.57 10.54 2.57
N VAL A 11 -13.64 11.35 3.09
CA VAL A 11 -12.66 12.09 2.26
C VAL A 11 -11.83 11.13 1.41
N LEU A 12 -11.32 10.03 1.97
CA LEU A 12 -10.57 9.02 1.17
C LEU A 12 -11.45 8.42 0.07
N VAL A 13 -12.69 8.00 0.40
CA VAL A 13 -13.61 7.41 -0.58
C VAL A 13 -13.92 8.42 -1.70
N PHE A 14 -14.31 9.65 -1.36
CA PHE A 14 -14.62 10.67 -2.35
C PHE A 14 -13.41 11.09 -3.19
N SER A 15 -12.20 11.07 -2.62
CA SER A 15 -10.98 11.35 -3.39
C SER A 15 -10.74 10.36 -4.53
N SER A 16 -11.23 9.11 -4.40
CA SER A 16 -11.10 8.10 -5.46
C SER A 16 -11.93 8.39 -6.72
N PHE A 17 -12.90 9.31 -6.63
CA PHE A 17 -13.76 9.71 -7.74
C PHE A 17 -13.32 11.05 -8.37
N LEU A 18 -12.20 11.63 -7.95
CA LEU A 18 -11.68 12.85 -8.58
C LEU A 18 -11.26 12.55 -10.02
N PRO A 19 -11.67 13.36 -11.00
CA PRO A 19 -11.28 13.16 -12.39
C PRO A 19 -9.79 13.43 -12.59
N SER A 20 -9.19 12.76 -13.57
CA SER A 20 -7.86 13.08 -14.04
C SER A 20 -7.86 14.46 -14.71
N ILE A 21 -6.79 15.21 -14.52
CA ILE A 21 -6.55 16.47 -15.25
C ILE A 21 -5.67 16.12 -16.45
N THR A 22 -6.06 16.61 -17.63
CA THR A 22 -5.34 16.40 -18.89
C THR A 22 -5.20 17.73 -19.62
N GLU A 23 -4.08 17.94 -20.31
CA GLU A 23 -3.90 19.08 -21.21
C GLU A 23 -4.78 18.94 -22.46
N VAL A 24 -4.85 17.73 -23.01
CA VAL A 24 -5.70 17.41 -24.16
C VAL A 24 -6.97 16.70 -23.67
N PRO A 25 -8.17 17.25 -23.94
CA PRO A 25 -9.43 16.62 -23.57
C PRO A 25 -9.60 15.25 -24.22
N TYR A 26 -10.22 14.31 -23.50
CA TYR A 26 -10.47 12.95 -23.96
C TYR A 26 -11.89 12.48 -23.59
N ASP A 27 -12.40 11.47 -24.29
CA ASP A 27 -13.68 10.84 -23.95
C ASP A 27 -13.53 10.04 -22.64
N PRO A 28 -14.37 10.25 -21.60
CA PRO A 28 -14.30 9.48 -20.35
C PRO A 28 -14.21 7.94 -20.51
N GLN A 29 -14.73 7.37 -21.60
CA GLN A 29 -14.59 5.94 -21.93
C GLN A 29 -13.12 5.50 -22.14
N GLN A 30 -12.24 6.43 -22.50
CA GLN A 30 -10.81 6.20 -22.71
C GLN A 30 -9.98 6.37 -21.41
N THR A 31 -10.60 6.54 -20.25
CA THR A 31 -9.88 6.74 -18.97
C THR A 31 -8.86 5.64 -18.71
N GLY A 32 -9.16 4.38 -19.07
CA GLY A 32 -8.21 3.28 -18.94
C GLY A 32 -6.96 3.43 -19.82
N ALA A 33 -7.12 3.97 -21.03
CA ALA A 33 -5.99 4.26 -21.94
C ALA A 33 -5.14 5.43 -21.43
N VAL A 34 -5.78 6.48 -20.89
CA VAL A 34 -5.09 7.61 -20.24
C VAL A 34 -4.24 7.12 -19.07
N ILE A 35 -4.80 6.26 -18.21
CA ILE A 35 -4.07 5.65 -17.10
C ILE A 35 -2.89 4.81 -17.62
N ALA A 36 -3.11 3.98 -18.65
CA ALA A 36 -2.06 3.17 -19.24
C ALA A 36 -0.90 4.01 -19.78
N ALA A 37 -1.19 5.14 -20.45
CA ALA A 37 -0.19 6.06 -20.98
C ALA A 37 0.66 6.73 -19.87
N VAL A 38 0.04 7.11 -18.76
CA VAL A 38 0.78 7.64 -17.60
C VAL A 38 1.66 6.55 -16.99
N LEU A 39 1.12 5.34 -16.81
CA LEU A 39 1.86 4.23 -16.21
C LEU A 39 3.01 3.77 -17.10
N SER A 40 2.88 3.75 -18.42
CA SER A 40 3.95 3.34 -19.33
C SER A 40 5.17 4.28 -19.25
N VAL A 41 4.93 5.58 -19.13
CA VAL A 41 5.98 6.59 -18.95
C VAL A 41 6.60 6.51 -17.55
N SER A 42 5.77 6.41 -16.52
CA SER A 42 6.24 6.49 -15.12
C SER A 42 6.88 5.20 -14.60
N SER A 43 6.47 4.03 -15.09
CA SER A 43 6.86 2.73 -14.51
C SER A 43 8.35 2.45 -14.57
N ASN A 44 9.07 2.99 -15.56
CA ASN A 44 10.50 2.72 -15.77
C ASN A 44 11.44 3.86 -15.35
N ALA A 45 10.93 5.08 -15.18
CA ALA A 45 11.78 6.26 -14.96
C ALA A 45 12.62 6.15 -13.66
N TYR A 46 12.13 5.41 -12.67
CA TYR A 46 12.72 5.37 -11.33
C TYR A 46 13.12 3.97 -10.84
N THR A 47 13.03 2.93 -11.68
CA THR A 47 13.35 1.53 -11.30
C THR A 47 14.79 1.34 -10.84
N TRP A 48 15.70 2.20 -11.26
CA TRP A 48 17.08 2.21 -10.78
C TRP A 48 17.19 2.52 -9.26
N LEU A 49 16.16 3.13 -8.65
CA LEU A 49 16.08 3.35 -7.20
C LEU A 49 15.57 2.12 -6.43
N SER A 50 15.08 1.08 -7.10
CA SER A 50 14.52 -0.11 -6.44
C SER A 50 15.47 -0.72 -5.40
N PRO A 51 16.77 -0.94 -5.69
CA PRO A 51 17.68 -1.53 -4.70
C PRO A 51 17.79 -0.70 -3.43
N LEU A 52 17.76 0.64 -3.55
CA LEU A 52 17.78 1.54 -2.41
C LEU A 52 16.54 1.32 -1.51
N PHE A 53 15.34 1.28 -2.08
CA PHE A 53 14.12 1.08 -1.30
C PHE A 53 14.08 -0.30 -0.62
N HIS A 54 14.46 -1.37 -1.33
CA HIS A 54 14.49 -2.73 -0.76
C HIS A 54 15.47 -2.80 0.42
N VAL A 55 16.72 -2.37 0.20
CA VAL A 55 17.76 -2.41 1.22
C VAL A 55 17.40 -1.50 2.40
N ALA A 56 16.89 -0.29 2.15
CA ALA A 56 16.48 0.63 3.20
C ALA A 56 15.35 0.03 4.06
N THR A 57 14.32 -0.57 3.44
CA THR A 57 13.25 -1.24 4.20
C THR A 57 13.81 -2.33 5.10
N LEU A 58 14.65 -3.22 4.57
CA LEU A 58 15.20 -4.34 5.33
C LEU A 58 16.09 -3.86 6.49
N LEU A 59 16.98 -2.89 6.23
CA LEU A 59 17.85 -2.32 7.26
C LEU A 59 17.05 -1.61 8.35
N LEU A 60 16.03 -0.83 7.99
CA LEU A 60 15.17 -0.15 8.96
C LEU A 60 14.34 -1.15 9.77
N LEU A 61 13.79 -2.19 9.13
CA LEU A 61 13.05 -3.26 9.80
C LEU A 61 13.94 -3.98 10.82
N VAL A 62 15.13 -4.41 10.41
CA VAL A 62 16.13 -5.01 11.31
C VAL A 62 16.49 -4.03 12.44
N GLY A 63 16.67 -2.75 12.12
CA GLY A 63 16.95 -1.71 13.11
C GLY A 63 15.85 -1.54 14.16
N THR A 64 14.57 -1.76 13.81
CA THR A 64 13.47 -1.70 14.78
C THR A 64 13.56 -2.75 15.88
N TYR A 65 14.23 -3.88 15.62
CA TYR A 65 14.47 -4.92 16.62
C TYR A 65 15.44 -4.45 17.71
N TYR A 66 16.44 -3.65 17.34
CA TYR A 66 17.48 -3.19 18.26
C TYR A 66 17.12 -1.88 18.97
N ARG A 67 16.40 -0.97 18.30
CA ARG A 67 16.09 0.36 18.81
C ARG A 67 14.68 0.79 18.42
N LYS A 68 13.83 1.03 19.43
CA LYS A 68 12.45 1.51 19.23
C LYS A 68 12.38 2.82 18.44
N GLN A 69 13.39 3.69 18.57
CA GLN A 69 13.47 4.97 17.86
C GLN A 69 13.57 4.79 16.33
N ILE A 70 14.04 3.65 15.84
CA ILE A 70 14.10 3.36 14.40
C ILE A 70 12.69 3.23 13.81
N GLY A 71 11.67 2.86 14.60
CA GLY A 71 10.28 2.85 14.14
C GLY A 71 9.79 4.22 13.66
N ARG A 72 10.33 5.31 14.23
CA ARG A 72 10.09 6.68 13.76
C ARG A 72 10.69 6.93 12.39
N VAL A 73 11.94 6.49 12.19
CA VAL A 73 12.67 6.63 10.92
C VAL A 73 12.00 5.80 9.83
N LEU A 74 11.60 4.57 10.15
CA LEU A 74 10.82 3.71 9.26
C LEU A 74 9.51 4.37 8.83
N SER A 75 8.81 5.00 9.77
CA SER A 75 7.55 5.70 9.47
C SER A 75 7.77 6.93 8.58
N PHE A 76 8.85 7.69 8.79
CA PHE A 76 9.23 8.81 7.92
C PHE A 76 9.57 8.32 6.52
N PHE A 77 10.41 7.29 6.44
CA PHE A 77 10.79 6.64 5.19
C PHE A 77 9.55 6.22 4.40
N PHE A 78 8.62 5.50 5.03
CA PHE A 78 7.37 5.12 4.38
C PHE A 78 6.50 6.29 3.94
N GLY A 79 6.43 7.38 4.72
CA GLY A 79 5.75 8.61 4.29
C GLY A 79 6.37 9.21 3.03
N VAL A 80 7.70 9.29 2.96
CA VAL A 80 8.44 9.73 1.76
C VAL A 80 8.18 8.79 0.59
N THR A 81 8.27 7.47 0.80
CA THR A 81 8.02 6.46 -0.23
C THR A 81 6.63 6.59 -0.84
N LEU A 82 5.60 6.79 -0.01
CA LEU A 82 4.24 6.97 -0.50
C LEU A 82 4.04 8.29 -1.25
N LEU A 83 4.64 9.38 -0.77
CA LEU A 83 4.55 10.67 -1.46
C LEU A 83 5.32 10.65 -2.79
N PHE A 84 6.49 10.01 -2.80
CA PHE A 84 7.27 9.74 -4.00
C PHE A 84 6.43 8.97 -5.02
N ALA A 85 5.87 7.83 -4.61
CA ALA A 85 4.98 7.02 -5.44
C ALA A 85 3.76 7.82 -5.95
N ALA A 86 3.21 8.72 -5.13
CA ALA A 86 2.04 9.52 -5.48
C ALA A 86 2.36 10.45 -6.66
N VAL A 87 3.50 11.14 -6.59
CA VAL A 87 3.94 12.07 -7.63
C VAL A 87 4.41 11.31 -8.87
N THR A 88 5.31 10.33 -8.71
CA THR A 88 6.00 9.73 -9.85
C THR A 88 5.15 8.82 -10.70
N GLN A 89 4.11 8.18 -10.14
CA GLN A 89 3.21 7.28 -10.90
C GLN A 89 1.99 7.97 -11.49
N HIS A 90 1.66 9.19 -11.06
CA HIS A 90 0.38 9.82 -11.38
C HIS A 90 0.53 11.15 -12.09
N ILE A 91 1.75 11.60 -12.37
CA ILE A 91 2.03 12.81 -13.12
C ILE A 91 3.00 12.46 -14.25
N ALA A 92 2.57 12.60 -15.50
CA ALA A 92 3.41 12.33 -16.66
C ALA A 92 3.02 13.19 -17.86
N TYR A 93 4.00 13.51 -18.71
CA TYR A 93 3.75 13.96 -20.08
C TYR A 93 3.60 12.73 -20.97
N THR A 94 2.49 12.65 -21.69
CA THR A 94 2.15 11.57 -22.60
C THR A 94 2.07 12.10 -24.04
N GLU A 95 2.30 11.24 -25.02
CA GLU A 95 2.28 11.62 -26.44
C GLU A 95 0.87 12.07 -26.87
N ASP A 96 -0.16 11.36 -26.43
CA ASP A 96 -1.55 11.56 -26.90
C ASP A 96 -2.34 12.57 -26.07
N TYR A 97 -2.01 12.76 -24.78
CA TYR A 97 -2.83 13.53 -23.84
C TYR A 97 -2.11 14.76 -23.22
N GLY A 98 -0.85 15.02 -23.61
CA GLY A 98 -0.01 16.06 -23.01
C GLY A 98 0.29 15.76 -21.55
N LEU A 99 0.34 16.78 -20.69
CA LEU A 99 0.40 16.59 -19.24
C LEU A 99 -0.87 15.91 -18.73
N VAL A 100 -0.69 14.79 -18.04
CA VAL A 100 -1.76 14.06 -17.36
C VAL A 100 -1.45 13.97 -15.87
N ILE A 101 -2.46 14.26 -15.04
CA ILE A 101 -2.44 14.09 -13.60
C ILE A 101 -3.60 13.19 -13.19
N ILE A 102 -3.31 11.99 -12.69
CA ILE A 102 -4.30 11.09 -12.11
C ILE A 102 -4.60 11.57 -10.67
N THR A 103 -5.44 12.60 -10.59
CA THR A 103 -5.73 13.36 -9.36
C THR A 103 -6.22 12.49 -8.22
N SER A 104 -7.05 11.48 -8.52
CA SER A 104 -7.64 10.60 -7.50
C SER A 104 -6.59 9.88 -6.67
N ASN A 105 -5.70 9.13 -7.32
CA ASN A 105 -4.62 8.41 -6.64
C ASN A 105 -3.59 9.35 -6.02
N LEU A 106 -3.25 10.45 -6.70
CA LEU A 106 -2.32 11.46 -6.18
C LEU A 106 -2.81 12.00 -4.82
N VAL A 107 -4.06 12.42 -4.74
CA VAL A 107 -4.66 12.95 -3.50
C VAL A 107 -4.78 11.85 -2.44
N LEU A 108 -5.32 10.69 -2.81
CA LEU A 108 -5.51 9.56 -1.89
C LEU A 108 -4.18 9.14 -1.23
N MET A 109 -3.14 8.95 -2.03
CA MET A 109 -1.81 8.54 -1.55
C MET A 109 -1.13 9.64 -0.74
N SER A 110 -1.27 10.91 -1.13
CA SER A 110 -0.74 12.05 -0.37
C SER A 110 -1.36 12.16 1.01
N ILE A 111 -2.67 11.92 1.15
CA ILE A 111 -3.35 11.87 2.44
C ILE A 111 -2.75 10.77 3.31
N VAL A 112 -2.57 9.56 2.77
CA VAL A 112 -1.99 8.44 3.53
C VAL A 112 -0.54 8.74 3.92
N ALA A 113 0.26 9.33 3.03
CA ALA A 113 1.62 9.77 3.34
C ALA A 113 1.65 10.75 4.52
N ALA A 114 0.68 11.67 4.60
CA ALA A 114 0.55 12.59 5.74
C ALA A 114 0.30 11.87 7.07
N PHE A 115 -0.44 10.75 7.08
CA PHE A 115 -0.59 9.92 8.28
C PHE A 115 0.73 9.26 8.69
N TRP A 116 1.54 8.80 7.73
CA TRP A 116 2.88 8.26 8.00
C TRP A 116 3.84 9.32 8.54
N PHE A 117 3.78 10.55 8.02
CA PHE A 117 4.53 11.67 8.59
C PHE A 117 4.06 12.05 10.00
N ALA A 118 2.74 12.02 10.25
CA ALA A 118 2.20 12.23 11.59
C ALA A 118 2.69 11.17 12.59
N GLU A 119 2.77 9.91 12.16
CA GLU A 119 3.36 8.82 12.95
C GLU A 119 4.86 9.05 13.18
N ALA A 120 5.61 9.49 12.16
CA ALA A 120 7.02 9.86 12.32
C ALA A 120 7.24 11.06 13.25
N TYR A 121 6.24 11.93 13.41
CA TYR A 121 6.32 13.07 14.31
C TYR A 121 5.93 12.70 15.75
N ARG A 122 4.89 11.88 15.92
CA ARG A 122 4.38 11.41 17.21
C ARG A 122 4.18 9.89 17.18
N PRO A 123 5.26 9.10 17.33
CA PRO A 123 5.23 7.67 17.12
C PRO A 123 4.36 6.96 18.17
N LYS A 124 3.48 6.09 17.70
CA LYS A 124 2.65 5.18 18.51
C LYS A 124 2.88 3.71 18.15
N ASN A 125 3.51 3.45 17.00
CA ASN A 125 3.87 2.11 16.54
C ASN A 125 5.03 1.55 17.39
N GLU A 126 4.80 0.37 17.95
CA GLU A 126 5.86 -0.48 18.50
C GLU A 126 5.96 -1.76 17.67
N TYR A 127 7.04 -1.88 16.90
CA TYR A 127 7.31 -3.05 16.07
C TYR A 127 7.86 -4.21 16.92
N ALA A 128 6.97 -4.85 17.69
CA ALA A 128 7.27 -6.02 18.51
C ALA A 128 6.59 -7.26 17.90
N PHE A 129 7.39 -8.14 17.31
CA PHE A 129 6.89 -9.32 16.56
C PHE A 129 7.03 -10.64 17.34
N ALA A 130 7.42 -10.61 18.61
CA ALA A 130 7.62 -11.80 19.43
C ALA A 130 6.31 -12.29 20.07
N GLY A 131 6.14 -13.62 20.13
CA GLY A 131 5.02 -14.25 20.85
C GLY A 131 3.65 -14.10 20.18
N LEU A 132 3.59 -13.84 18.87
CA LEU A 132 2.32 -13.77 18.14
C LEU A 132 1.74 -15.17 17.96
N ARG A 133 0.40 -15.27 18.05
CA ARG A 133 -0.34 -16.50 17.73
C ARG A 133 -0.09 -16.89 16.27
N ALA A 134 0.03 -18.20 16.00
CA ALA A 134 0.39 -18.74 14.69
C ALA A 134 -0.48 -18.21 13.53
N TRP A 135 -1.79 -18.04 13.78
CA TRP A 135 -2.73 -17.57 12.77
C TRP A 135 -2.39 -16.18 12.24
N ARG A 136 -1.69 -15.31 12.99
CA ARG A 136 -1.35 -13.94 12.56
C ARG A 136 -0.27 -13.88 11.49
N TYR A 137 0.51 -14.95 11.32
CA TYR A 137 1.60 -15.00 10.34
C TYR A 137 1.14 -15.25 8.91
N TRP A 138 -0.16 -15.46 8.66
CA TRP A 138 -0.71 -15.68 7.31
C TRP A 138 -0.40 -14.53 6.34
N VAL A 139 -0.17 -13.31 6.85
CA VAL A 139 0.18 -12.14 6.02
C VAL A 139 1.60 -12.22 5.45
N ILE A 140 2.51 -13.00 6.04
CA ILE A 140 3.92 -13.04 5.66
C ILE A 140 4.12 -13.50 4.20
N PRO A 141 3.52 -14.61 3.72
CA PRO A 141 3.63 -15.01 2.32
C PRO A 141 3.20 -13.90 1.34
N PHE A 142 2.12 -13.16 1.66
CA PHE A 142 1.64 -12.05 0.85
C PHE A 142 2.55 -10.83 0.91
N MET A 143 3.17 -10.56 2.07
CA MET A 143 4.20 -9.51 2.19
C MET A 143 5.42 -9.85 1.34
N ILE A 144 5.89 -11.11 1.37
CA ILE A 144 7.04 -11.55 0.56
C ILE A 144 6.70 -11.45 -0.93
N LEU A 145 5.50 -11.89 -1.34
CA LEU A 145 5.05 -11.76 -2.73
C LEU A 145 4.97 -10.30 -3.17
N ALA A 146 4.46 -9.40 -2.33
CA ALA A 146 4.39 -7.97 -2.63
C ALA A 146 5.77 -7.30 -2.66
N PHE A 147 6.68 -7.72 -1.79
CA PHE A 147 8.07 -7.25 -1.77
C PHE A 147 8.86 -7.72 -3.00
N TRP A 148 8.62 -8.96 -3.44
CA TRP A 148 9.25 -9.52 -4.63
C TRP A 148 8.66 -9.00 -5.93
N PHE A 149 7.34 -8.81 -5.98
CA PHE A 149 6.56 -8.37 -7.14
C PHE A 149 7.06 -8.96 -8.49
N PRO A 150 6.97 -10.30 -8.67
CA PRO A 150 7.60 -11.03 -9.76
C PRO A 150 6.94 -10.79 -11.13
N ILE A 151 7.26 -9.66 -11.78
CA ILE A 151 6.67 -9.25 -13.06
C ILE A 151 7.72 -8.71 -14.03
N SER A 152 7.57 -9.04 -15.31
CA SER A 152 8.39 -8.52 -16.39
C SER A 152 7.91 -7.14 -16.88
N ALA A 153 8.70 -6.50 -17.74
CA ALA A 153 8.28 -5.27 -18.43
C ALA A 153 7.05 -5.47 -19.35
N THR A 154 6.79 -6.72 -19.80
CA THR A 154 5.61 -7.09 -20.60
C THR A 154 4.40 -7.47 -19.75
N LEU A 155 4.48 -7.25 -18.43
CA LEU A 155 3.46 -7.63 -17.45
C LEU A 155 3.23 -9.15 -17.33
N GLU A 156 4.17 -9.96 -17.79
CA GLU A 156 4.15 -11.42 -17.67
C GLU A 156 4.87 -11.88 -16.39
N PRO A 157 4.67 -13.14 -15.94
CA PRO A 157 5.40 -13.67 -14.80
C PRO A 157 6.91 -13.71 -15.04
N ASP A 158 7.67 -13.07 -14.14
CA ASP A 158 9.12 -13.17 -14.07
C ASP A 158 9.51 -13.55 -12.65
N PHE A 159 9.97 -14.79 -12.47
CA PHE A 159 10.38 -15.33 -11.17
C PHE A 159 11.89 -15.20 -10.92
N SER A 160 12.54 -14.22 -11.54
CA SER A 160 13.92 -13.90 -11.24
C SER A 160 14.09 -13.50 -9.76
N PRO A 161 14.98 -14.15 -9.01
CA PRO A 161 15.30 -13.77 -7.63
C PRO A 161 15.87 -12.35 -7.53
N LEU A 162 16.41 -11.80 -8.62
CA LEU A 162 16.94 -10.43 -8.68
C LEU A 162 15.86 -9.39 -8.35
N LEU A 163 14.60 -9.69 -8.67
CA LEU A 163 13.45 -8.83 -8.37
C LEU A 163 13.26 -8.60 -6.85
N LEU A 164 13.84 -9.43 -5.98
CA LEU A 164 13.90 -9.13 -4.53
C LEU A 164 14.75 -7.89 -4.19
N LEU A 165 15.45 -7.32 -5.17
CA LEU A 165 16.17 -6.06 -5.07
C LEU A 165 15.75 -5.06 -6.16
N THR A 166 15.25 -5.54 -7.30
CA THR A 166 15.01 -4.71 -8.49
C THR A 166 13.54 -4.59 -8.89
N SER A 167 12.59 -5.17 -8.15
CA SER A 167 11.17 -5.02 -8.46
C SER A 167 10.69 -3.58 -8.26
N THR A 168 9.43 -3.31 -8.59
CA THR A 168 8.82 -2.00 -8.37
C THR A 168 8.45 -1.72 -6.91
N TYR A 169 8.79 -2.60 -5.96
CA TYR A 169 8.65 -2.30 -4.53
C TYR A 169 9.41 -1.02 -4.12
N GLY A 170 8.76 -0.17 -3.34
CA GLY A 170 9.25 1.14 -2.94
C GLY A 170 9.07 2.25 -3.98
N ILE A 171 8.79 1.90 -5.23
CA ILE A 171 8.46 2.86 -6.30
C ILE A 171 6.94 2.88 -6.49
N MET A 172 6.41 1.68 -6.64
CA MET A 172 5.05 1.15 -6.59
C MET A 172 4.22 1.47 -5.35
N PHE A 173 2.99 1.98 -5.43
CA PHE A 173 2.10 1.93 -4.26
C PHE A 173 1.69 0.49 -3.95
N CYS A 174 1.29 -0.24 -5.00
CA CYS A 174 0.70 -1.57 -4.91
C CYS A 174 1.60 -2.65 -4.28
N PRO A 175 2.90 -2.76 -4.61
CA PRO A 175 3.81 -3.66 -3.90
C PRO A 175 4.22 -3.17 -2.51
N THR A 176 4.22 -1.86 -2.27
CA THR A 176 4.75 -1.27 -1.03
C THR A 176 3.75 -1.34 0.12
N VAL A 177 2.50 -0.96 -0.12
CA VAL A 177 1.46 -0.90 0.92
C VAL A 177 1.12 -2.25 1.58
N PRO A 178 1.06 -3.40 0.88
CA PRO A 178 0.84 -4.69 1.52
C PRO A 178 1.93 -5.01 2.53
N VAL A 179 3.20 -4.66 2.25
CA VAL A 179 4.30 -4.83 3.19
C VAL A 179 4.12 -3.92 4.41
N MET A 180 3.80 -2.64 4.17
CA MET A 180 3.56 -1.67 5.25
C MET A 180 2.41 -2.11 6.17
N LEU A 181 1.28 -2.52 5.59
CA LEU A 181 0.12 -3.02 6.33
C LEU A 181 0.40 -4.37 6.99
N GLY A 182 1.17 -5.25 6.35
CA GLY A 182 1.62 -6.50 6.94
C GLY A 182 2.42 -6.26 8.24
N LEU A 183 3.35 -5.30 8.22
CA LEU A 183 4.09 -4.89 9.41
C LEU A 183 3.18 -4.35 10.51
N LEU A 184 2.25 -3.44 10.17
CA LEU A 184 1.33 -2.87 11.15
C LEU A 184 0.34 -3.92 11.71
N THR A 185 -0.12 -4.85 10.87
CA THR A 185 -1.04 -5.92 11.29
C THR A 185 -0.34 -6.94 12.17
N LEU A 186 0.94 -7.24 11.95
CA LEU A 186 1.77 -8.06 12.86
C LEU A 186 2.09 -7.33 14.17
N ALA A 187 2.31 -6.01 14.15
CA ALA A 187 2.57 -5.20 15.34
C ALA A 187 1.32 -4.85 16.17
N TYR A 188 0.11 -5.08 15.64
CA TYR A 188 -1.14 -4.82 16.36
C TYR A 188 -1.19 -5.61 17.71
N PRO A 189 -1.74 -5.07 18.81
CA PRO A 189 -2.48 -3.80 18.95
C PRO A 189 -1.60 -2.55 19.18
N ARG A 190 -0.27 -2.68 19.18
CA ARG A 190 0.65 -1.59 19.52
C ARG A 190 0.99 -0.74 18.31
N VAL A 191 -0.04 -0.26 17.61
CA VAL A 191 0.08 0.56 16.41
C VAL A 191 -0.88 1.75 16.45
N ASP A 192 -0.59 2.80 15.70
CA ASP A 192 -1.59 3.84 15.43
C ASP A 192 -2.72 3.22 14.60
N LYS A 193 -3.84 2.96 15.29
CA LYS A 193 -5.03 2.36 14.69
C LYS A 193 -5.60 3.21 13.55
N ARG A 194 -5.46 4.55 13.60
CA ARG A 194 -5.91 5.44 12.52
C ARG A 194 -5.00 5.31 11.31
N LEU A 195 -3.69 5.27 11.51
CA LEU A 195 -2.74 5.01 10.42
C LEU A 195 -3.05 3.68 9.73
N LEU A 196 -3.24 2.62 10.52
CA LEU A 196 -3.57 1.28 10.05
C LEU A 196 -4.84 1.30 9.18
N THR A 197 -5.94 1.87 9.68
CA THR A 197 -7.22 1.84 8.95
C THR A 197 -7.26 2.79 7.76
N MET A 198 -6.60 3.95 7.83
CA MET A 198 -6.53 4.89 6.70
C MET A 198 -5.67 4.33 5.56
N THR A 199 -4.52 3.74 5.90
CA THR A 199 -3.66 3.04 4.92
C THR A 199 -4.40 1.83 4.35
N GLY A 200 -5.10 1.06 5.20
CA GLY A 200 -5.92 -0.08 4.79
C GLY A 200 -7.06 0.30 3.87
N LEU A 201 -7.79 1.39 4.15
CA LEU A 201 -8.88 1.84 3.29
C LEU A 201 -8.36 2.30 1.93
N ALA A 202 -7.29 3.09 1.89
CA ALA A 202 -6.68 3.52 0.64
C ALA A 202 -6.14 2.34 -0.18
N GLY A 203 -5.48 1.38 0.49
CA GLY A 203 -5.02 0.15 -0.12
C GLY A 203 -6.16 -0.68 -0.71
N LEU A 204 -7.29 -0.78 -0.02
CA LEU A 204 -8.46 -1.49 -0.51
C LEU A 204 -9.10 -0.78 -1.72
N ILE A 205 -9.22 0.55 -1.68
CA ILE A 205 -9.76 1.35 -2.78
C ILE A 205 -8.91 1.18 -4.04
N ILE A 206 -7.58 1.38 -3.94
CA ILE A 206 -6.67 1.22 -5.08
C ILE A 206 -6.65 -0.23 -5.55
N GLY A 207 -6.59 -1.20 -4.63
CA GLY A 207 -6.61 -2.62 -4.97
C GLY A 207 -7.87 -3.02 -5.72
N PHE A 208 -9.04 -2.49 -5.33
CA PHE A 208 -10.29 -2.70 -6.05
C PHE A 208 -10.23 -2.15 -7.47
N TRP A 209 -9.79 -0.91 -7.67
CA TRP A 209 -9.65 -0.32 -9.01
C TRP A 209 -8.65 -1.08 -9.87
N ASN A 210 -7.52 -1.51 -9.31
CA ASN A 210 -6.52 -2.28 -10.05
C ASN A 210 -7.04 -3.69 -10.43
N ALA A 211 -7.92 -4.29 -9.63
CA ALA A 211 -8.57 -5.54 -10.01
C ALA A 211 -9.49 -5.37 -11.24
N THR A 212 -10.14 -4.20 -11.38
CA THR A 212 -10.92 -3.88 -12.59
C THR A 212 -10.05 -3.61 -13.82
N GLY A 213 -8.73 -3.43 -13.64
CA GLY A 213 -7.77 -3.16 -14.71
C GLY A 213 -7.78 -4.19 -15.83
N VAL A 214 -8.04 -5.47 -15.55
CA VAL A 214 -8.17 -6.55 -16.56
C VAL A 214 -9.24 -6.22 -17.61
N PHE A 215 -10.28 -5.49 -17.23
CA PHE A 215 -11.40 -5.16 -18.11
C PHE A 215 -11.27 -3.76 -18.72
N LEU A 216 -10.56 -2.85 -18.03
CA LEU A 216 -10.60 -1.41 -18.35
C LEU A 216 -9.28 -0.89 -18.94
N ILE A 217 -8.15 -1.54 -18.67
CA ILE A 217 -6.81 -1.05 -19.04
C ILE A 217 -6.25 -1.97 -20.14
N PRO A 218 -6.00 -1.44 -21.35
CA PRO A 218 -5.37 -2.20 -22.43
C PRO A 218 -4.00 -2.75 -22.01
N GLY A 219 -3.74 -4.03 -22.33
CA GLY A 219 -2.47 -4.70 -22.01
C GLY A 219 -2.33 -5.17 -20.56
N TYR A 220 -3.32 -4.95 -19.70
CA TYR A 220 -3.29 -5.41 -18.31
C TYR A 220 -3.50 -6.93 -18.23
N THR A 221 -2.50 -7.65 -17.72
CA THR A 221 -2.52 -9.11 -17.67
C THR A 221 -3.24 -9.66 -16.44
N TYR A 222 -3.72 -10.91 -16.51
CA TYR A 222 -4.22 -11.63 -15.35
C TYR A 222 -3.17 -11.80 -14.25
N TRP A 223 -1.90 -11.89 -14.65
CA TRP A 223 -0.79 -11.95 -13.70
C TRP A 223 -0.64 -10.66 -12.90
N MET A 224 -0.69 -9.52 -13.57
CA MET A 224 -0.70 -8.21 -12.91
C MET A 224 -1.90 -8.07 -11.97
N ALA A 225 -3.08 -8.55 -12.36
CA ALA A 225 -4.25 -8.60 -11.48
C ALA A 225 -4.00 -9.48 -10.24
N PHE A 226 -3.42 -10.66 -10.42
CA PHE A 226 -3.08 -11.58 -9.33
C PHE A 226 -2.11 -10.94 -8.34
N LEU A 227 -1.11 -10.19 -8.80
CA LEU A 227 -0.14 -9.50 -7.94
C LEU A 227 -0.74 -8.36 -7.10
N HIS A 228 -2.00 -7.95 -7.36
CA HIS A 228 -2.74 -7.03 -6.48
C HIS A 228 -3.47 -7.73 -5.33
N THR A 229 -3.53 -9.07 -5.33
CA THR A 229 -4.15 -9.86 -4.25
C THR A 229 -3.60 -9.52 -2.86
N PRO A 230 -2.26 -9.44 -2.63
CA PRO A 230 -1.70 -8.98 -1.36
C PRO A 230 -2.28 -7.64 -0.88
N LEU A 231 -2.42 -6.67 -1.79
CA LEU A 231 -2.96 -5.35 -1.47
C LEU A 231 -4.40 -5.45 -0.99
N ILE A 232 -5.25 -6.17 -1.70
CA ILE A 232 -6.67 -6.32 -1.35
C ILE A 232 -6.83 -7.06 -0.02
N LEU A 233 -6.18 -8.22 0.13
CA LEU A 233 -6.37 -9.10 1.29
C LEU A 233 -5.84 -8.47 2.58
N ILE A 234 -4.61 -7.95 2.58
CA ILE A 234 -4.02 -7.36 3.78
C ILE A 234 -4.74 -6.04 4.14
N SER A 235 -5.18 -5.27 3.14
CA SER A 235 -6.00 -4.07 3.35
C SER A 235 -7.33 -4.39 4.02
N ALA A 236 -8.09 -5.35 3.49
CA ALA A 236 -9.34 -5.79 4.11
C ALA A 236 -9.12 -6.30 5.55
N TYR A 237 -8.07 -7.11 5.75
CA TYR A 237 -7.71 -7.61 7.07
C TYR A 237 -7.37 -6.50 8.08
N SER A 238 -6.62 -5.48 7.65
CA SER A 238 -6.25 -4.35 8.50
C SER A 238 -7.47 -3.58 9.03
N LEU A 239 -8.52 -3.45 8.22
CA LEU A 239 -9.79 -2.81 8.59
C LEU A 239 -10.60 -3.67 9.58
N LEU A 240 -10.48 -4.99 9.50
CA LEU A 240 -11.20 -5.94 10.34
C LEU A 240 -10.47 -6.27 11.66
N MET A 241 -9.18 -5.94 11.77
CA MET A 241 -8.32 -6.32 12.89
C MET A 241 -8.91 -5.97 14.27
N GLY A 242 -9.50 -4.78 14.40
CA GLY A 242 -10.11 -4.32 15.65
C GLY A 242 -11.28 -5.20 16.11
N ARG A 243 -11.99 -5.87 15.19
CA ARG A 243 -13.08 -6.79 15.50
C ARG A 243 -12.54 -8.19 15.81
N ILE A 244 -11.61 -8.68 14.99
CA ILE A 244 -11.04 -10.04 15.12
C ILE A 244 -10.39 -10.24 16.49
N ILE A 245 -9.57 -9.29 16.93
CA ILE A 245 -8.82 -9.43 18.20
C ILE A 245 -9.70 -9.20 19.43
N LYS A 246 -10.79 -8.42 19.31
CA LYS A 246 -11.77 -8.29 20.40
C LYS A 246 -12.45 -9.64 20.68
N THR A 247 -12.79 -10.38 19.62
CA THR A 247 -13.42 -11.71 19.72
C THR A 247 -12.49 -12.73 20.38
N ASP A 248 -11.19 -12.69 20.06
CA ASP A 248 -10.18 -13.57 20.67
C ASP A 248 -10.08 -13.39 22.20
N THR A 249 -10.12 -12.15 22.69
CA THR A 249 -10.12 -11.89 24.14
C THR A 249 -11.40 -12.36 24.82
N THR A 250 -12.55 -12.27 24.14
CA THR A 250 -13.83 -12.73 24.70
C THR A 250 -13.98 -14.25 24.68
N SER A 251 -13.36 -14.95 23.73
CA SER A 251 -13.42 -16.43 23.67
C SER A 251 -12.54 -17.10 24.73
N VAL A 252 -11.47 -16.45 25.17
CA VAL A 252 -10.59 -16.96 26.25
C VAL A 252 -11.23 -16.75 27.63
N GLY A 253 -11.96 -15.64 27.84
CA GLY A 253 -12.60 -15.34 29.13
C GLY A 253 -13.84 -16.16 29.47
N ASN A 254 -14.35 -17.00 28.57
CA ASN A 254 -15.58 -17.78 28.79
C ASN A 254 -15.31 -19.29 28.98
N GLY A 255 -14.04 -19.69 29.07
CA GLY A 255 -13.61 -21.10 29.16
C GLY A 255 -13.09 -21.53 30.53
N ASP A 256 -12.89 -20.61 31.48
CA ASP A 256 -12.27 -20.91 32.79
C ASP A 256 -13.26 -20.98 33.98
N ASP A 257 -14.55 -20.69 33.76
CA ASP A 257 -15.57 -20.72 34.83
C ASP A 257 -16.31 -22.07 34.95
N ARG A 258 -15.66 -23.17 34.57
CA ARG A 258 -16.20 -24.54 34.74
C ARG A 258 -15.16 -25.52 35.24
N LEU A 259 -14.67 -25.33 36.47
CA LEU A 259 -14.19 -26.40 37.35
C LEU A 259 -14.55 -26.09 38.80
#